data_AF-A0A7I4Y3S0-F1
#
_entry.id   AF-A0A7I4Y3S0-F1
#
_cell.length_a   1.000
_cell.length_b   1.000
_cell.length_c   1.000
_cell.angle_alpha   90.00
_cell.angle_beta   90.00
_cell.angle_gamma   90.00
#
_symmetry.space_group_name_H-M   'P 1'
#
loop_
_entity.id
_entity.type
_entity.pdbx_description
1 polymer ?
#
loop_
_entity_poly.entity_id
_entity_poly.type
_entity_poly.pdbx_seq_one_letter_code
_entity_poly.pdbx_strand_id
1 'polypeptide(L)'
;VMSLFSTIRGKKGVPGIGTVAVGPIASKTKKLVIQEWPKMLEHQPNLFGIVWSSSACRSNSMKKTFGLGDNENPADNEAFMKIWPTVQEFFHKLIVTMQLDDDLVRNACEELGARHVDFIARGFNSNFWDIFLVCMAEVVDETLTGYITDEAKRAEMILAWQRFFNTIVHHMRTGYVERRKQQIKNGTKALRNVNG
;
A
#
# COMPACT_ATOMS: atom_id res chain seq x y z
N VAL A 1 39.82 8.31 34.96
CA VAL A 1 39.10 7.10 35.41
C VAL A 1 38.28 6.57 34.23
N MET A 2 38.30 5.24 34.07
CA MET A 2 37.83 4.37 32.97
C MET A 2 36.45 4.69 32.37
N SER A 3 36.26 4.71 31.05
CA SER A 3 35.98 3.58 30.12
C SER A 3 34.73 2.76 30.48
N LEU A 4 33.73 2.80 29.58
CA LEU A 4 32.84 1.69 29.24
C LEU A 4 32.27 1.93 27.83
N PHE A 5 33.13 1.78 26.81
CA PHE A 5 32.70 1.39 25.46
C PHE A 5 33.01 -0.10 25.27
N SER A 6 31.98 -0.92 25.21
CA SER A 6 31.94 -2.25 24.55
C SER A 6 30.55 -2.83 24.85
N THR A 7 29.79 -3.44 23.96
CA THR A 7 29.94 -3.89 22.59
C THR A 7 28.50 -4.16 22.15
N ILE A 8 28.07 -3.72 20.97
CA ILE A 8 27.22 -4.52 20.05
C ILE A 8 27.44 -3.92 18.67
N ARG A 9 28.32 -4.60 17.94
CA ARG A 9 28.51 -4.49 16.50
C ARG A 9 27.76 -5.69 15.92
N GLY A 10 26.81 -5.46 15.02
CA GLY A 10 26.32 -6.51 14.12
C GLY A 10 24.80 -6.68 14.07
N LYS A 11 24.16 -6.00 13.12
CA LYS A 11 23.51 -6.67 11.98
C LYS A 11 23.29 -5.63 10.88
N LYS A 12 24.06 -5.76 9.79
CA LYS A 12 23.69 -5.19 8.49
C LYS A 12 22.42 -5.92 8.03
N GLY A 13 21.46 -5.18 7.49
CA GLY A 13 20.41 -5.74 6.64
C GLY A 13 18.99 -5.49 7.12
N VAL A 14 18.50 -4.28 6.91
CA VAL A 14 17.24 -4.03 6.20
C VAL A 14 17.42 -2.65 5.53
N PRO A 15 17.35 -2.50 4.20
CA PRO A 15 17.24 -1.18 3.62
C PRO A 15 15.93 -0.57 4.13
N GLY A 16 16.03 0.50 4.91
CA GLY A 16 14.87 1.22 5.40
C GLY A 16 13.95 1.61 4.24
N ILE A 17 12.64 1.57 4.49
CA ILE A 17 11.59 2.06 3.60
C ILE A 17 11.73 3.59 3.54
N GLY A 18 12.72 4.04 2.76
CA GLY A 18 13.10 5.43 2.61
C GLY A 18 13.25 5.71 1.13
N THR A 19 12.23 6.38 0.56
CA THR A 19 12.24 7.10 -0.72
C THR A 19 13.23 6.57 -1.75
N VAL A 20 13.00 5.34 -2.22
CA VAL A 20 13.62 4.87 -3.46
C VAL A 20 12.92 5.63 -4.58
N ALA A 21 13.66 6.30 -5.46
CA ALA A 21 13.08 6.87 -6.66
C ALA A 21 12.29 5.76 -7.39
N VAL A 22 10.96 5.89 -7.40
CA VAL A 22 10.08 4.88 -7.99
C VAL A 22 10.04 5.16 -9.49
N GLY A 23 10.97 4.55 -10.22
CA GLY A 23 10.93 4.50 -11.67
C GLY A 23 9.90 3.49 -12.19
N PRO A 24 9.78 3.36 -13.53
CA PRO A 24 8.95 2.33 -14.16
C PRO A 24 9.23 0.94 -13.59
N ILE A 25 8.19 0.09 -13.49
CA ILE A 25 8.37 -1.28 -13.00
C ILE A 25 9.21 -2.04 -14.05
N ALA A 26 10.34 -2.61 -13.65
CA ALA A 26 11.18 -3.34 -14.58
C ALA A 26 10.41 -4.50 -15.24
N SER A 27 10.62 -4.76 -16.53
CA SER A 27 9.87 -5.79 -17.28
C SER A 27 9.96 -7.18 -16.63
N LYS A 28 11.11 -7.50 -16.02
CA LYS A 28 11.28 -8.74 -15.24
C LYS A 28 10.32 -8.80 -14.04
N THR A 29 10.20 -7.71 -13.28
CA THR A 29 9.28 -7.59 -12.15
C THR A 29 7.83 -7.71 -12.61
N LYS A 30 7.45 -7.03 -13.72
CA LYS A 30 6.10 -7.14 -14.28
C LYS A 30 5.75 -8.59 -14.60
N LYS A 31 6.65 -9.29 -15.31
CA LYS A 31 6.48 -10.70 -15.68
C LYS A 31 6.30 -11.60 -14.45
N LEU A 32 7.16 -11.44 -13.43
CA LEU A 32 7.07 -12.22 -12.20
C LEU A 32 5.72 -12.02 -11.50
N VAL A 33 5.30 -10.77 -11.31
CA VAL A 33 4.03 -10.44 -10.64
C VAL A 33 2.82 -10.99 -11.42
N ILE A 34 2.77 -10.78 -12.73
CA ILE A 34 1.67 -11.25 -13.58
C ILE A 34 1.56 -12.78 -13.55
N GLN A 35 2.69 -13.49 -13.66
CA GLN A 35 2.71 -14.95 -13.67
C GLN A 35 2.40 -15.55 -12.31
N GLU A 36 2.80 -14.89 -11.22
CA GLU A 36 2.62 -15.41 -9.87
C GLU A 36 1.25 -15.08 -9.26
N TRP A 37 0.59 -14.01 -9.73
CA TRP A 37 -0.72 -13.58 -9.23
C TRP A 37 -1.77 -14.69 -9.05
N PRO A 38 -2.06 -15.56 -10.04
CA PRO A 38 -3.05 -16.61 -9.87
C PRO A 38 -2.66 -17.60 -8.76
N LYS A 39 -1.38 -17.96 -8.65
CA LYS A 39 -0.89 -18.89 -7.62
C LYS A 39 -0.93 -18.29 -6.23
N MET A 40 -0.60 -17.00 -6.12
CA MET A 40 -0.71 -16.25 -4.88
C MET A 40 -2.15 -16.31 -4.33
N LEU A 41 -3.15 -16.11 -5.20
CA LEU A 41 -4.56 -16.16 -4.81
C LEU A 41 -5.10 -17.58 -4.64
N GLU A 42 -4.53 -18.58 -5.33
CA GLU A 42 -4.84 -20.00 -5.08
C GLU A 42 -4.41 -20.43 -3.68
N HIS A 43 -3.19 -20.06 -3.28
CA HIS A 43 -2.65 -20.36 -1.96
C HIS A 43 -3.25 -19.50 -0.85
N GLN A 44 -3.60 -18.25 -1.15
CA GLN A 44 -4.22 -17.35 -0.18
C GLN A 44 -5.39 -16.56 -0.80
N PRO A 45 -6.60 -17.16 -0.89
CA PRO A 45 -7.77 -16.55 -1.52
C PRO A 45 -8.24 -15.24 -0.87
N ASN A 46 -7.97 -15.11 0.44
CA ASN A 46 -8.36 -13.95 1.25
C ASN A 46 -7.17 -13.01 1.53
N LEU A 47 -6.14 -13.01 0.67
CA LEU A 47 -4.91 -12.20 0.85
C LEU A 47 -5.24 -10.75 1.23
N PHE A 48 -6.09 -10.10 0.44
CA PHE A 48 -6.47 -8.71 0.70
C PHE A 48 -7.36 -8.55 1.92
N GLY A 49 -8.16 -9.55 2.29
CA GLY A 49 -8.93 -9.55 3.53
C GLY A 49 -8.03 -9.53 4.77
N ILE A 50 -6.97 -10.35 4.76
CA ILE A 50 -5.97 -10.37 5.85
C ILE A 50 -5.24 -9.04 5.93
N VAL A 51 -4.76 -8.52 4.79
CA VAL A 51 -4.04 -7.23 4.74
C VAL A 51 -4.94 -6.09 5.19
N TRP A 52 -6.19 -6.06 4.74
CA TRP A 52 -7.16 -5.02 5.07
C TRP A 52 -7.46 -4.98 6.58
N SER A 53 -7.77 -6.13 7.16
CA SER A 53 -8.03 -6.24 8.60
C SER A 53 -6.78 -5.90 9.43
N SER A 54 -5.63 -6.48 9.08
CA SER A 54 -4.35 -6.22 9.75
C SER A 54 -3.96 -4.74 9.71
N SER A 55 -4.23 -4.06 8.59
CA SER A 55 -3.94 -2.63 8.44
C SER A 55 -4.82 -1.79 9.38
N ALA A 56 -6.11 -2.13 9.54
CA ALA A 56 -7.00 -1.43 10.45
C ALA A 56 -6.68 -1.70 11.92
N CYS A 57 -6.22 -2.90 12.26
CA CYS A 57 -5.71 -3.20 13.61
C CYS A 57 -4.52 -2.30 13.99
N ARG A 58 -3.73 -1.85 13.00
CA ARG A 58 -2.52 -1.05 13.19
C ARG A 58 -2.70 0.44 12.88
N SER A 59 -3.87 0.86 12.40
CA SER A 59 -4.11 2.23 11.93
C SER A 59 -5.40 2.83 12.49
N ASN A 60 -5.25 3.70 13.49
CA ASN A 60 -6.37 4.50 14.01
C ASN A 60 -7.00 5.41 12.94
N SER A 61 -6.22 5.86 11.96
CA SER A 61 -6.75 6.65 10.85
C SER A 61 -7.71 5.84 9.99
N MET A 62 -7.37 4.57 9.73
CA MET A 62 -8.24 3.67 8.98
C MET A 62 -9.52 3.38 9.77
N LYS A 63 -9.40 3.05 11.05
CA LYS A 63 -10.57 2.86 11.94
C LYS A 63 -11.52 4.06 11.89
N LYS A 64 -11.01 5.26 12.13
CA LYS A 64 -11.79 6.51 12.07
C LYS A 64 -12.46 6.74 10.71
N THR A 65 -11.71 6.54 9.62
CA THR A 65 -12.22 6.72 8.26
C THR A 65 -13.46 5.88 8.00
N PHE A 66 -13.50 4.65 8.54
CA PHE A 66 -14.60 3.71 8.37
C PHE A 66 -15.57 3.66 9.54
N GLY A 67 -15.39 4.50 10.57
CA GLY A 67 -16.28 4.55 11.73
C GLY A 67 -16.15 3.36 12.68
N LEU A 68 -15.02 2.65 12.66
CA LEU A 68 -14.74 1.57 13.60
C LEU A 68 -14.37 2.13 14.98
N GLY A 69 -14.84 1.47 16.03
CA GLY A 69 -14.45 1.77 17.40
C GLY A 69 -12.97 1.46 17.67
N ASP A 70 -12.36 2.19 18.61
CA ASP A 70 -10.93 2.02 18.93
C ASP A 70 -10.59 0.59 19.40
N ASN A 71 -11.50 -0.04 20.16
CA ASN A 71 -11.38 -1.41 20.65
C ASN A 71 -12.10 -2.45 19.78
N GLU A 72 -12.75 -2.02 18.70
CA GLU A 72 -13.42 -2.92 17.78
C GLU A 72 -12.38 -3.69 16.97
N ASN A 73 -12.58 -5.00 16.86
CA ASN A 73 -11.81 -5.84 15.96
C ASN A 73 -12.36 -5.66 14.53
N PRO A 74 -11.56 -5.16 13.58
CA PRO A 74 -12.02 -4.89 12.21
C PRO A 74 -12.59 -6.13 11.50
N ALA A 75 -12.10 -7.33 11.84
CA ALA A 75 -12.57 -8.57 11.24
C ALA A 75 -14.03 -8.90 11.58
N ASP A 76 -14.53 -8.40 12.70
CA ASP A 76 -15.90 -8.66 13.19
C ASP A 76 -16.91 -7.67 12.59
N ASN A 77 -16.45 -6.61 11.93
CA ASN A 77 -17.29 -5.61 11.29
C ASN A 77 -17.61 -5.98 9.83
N GLU A 78 -18.80 -6.51 9.58
CA GLU A 78 -19.22 -6.98 8.26
C GLU A 78 -19.18 -5.88 7.19
N ALA A 79 -19.61 -4.67 7.52
CA ALA A 79 -19.64 -3.54 6.57
C ALA A 79 -18.22 -3.13 6.14
N PHE A 80 -17.28 -3.11 7.08
CA PHE A 80 -15.87 -2.84 6.82
C PHE A 80 -15.21 -3.97 6.01
N MET A 81 -15.53 -5.24 6.33
CA MET A 81 -14.97 -6.39 5.64
C MET A 81 -15.54 -6.59 4.22
N LYS A 82 -16.67 -5.96 3.87
CA LYS A 82 -17.16 -5.92 2.48
C LYS A 82 -16.31 -5.09 1.52
N ILE A 83 -15.31 -4.35 2.02
CA ILE A 83 -14.51 -3.40 1.21
C ILE A 83 -13.29 -4.07 0.58
N TRP A 84 -12.65 -5.03 1.26
CA TRP A 84 -11.41 -5.64 0.74
C TRP A 84 -11.56 -6.28 -0.66
N PRO A 85 -12.72 -6.86 -1.06
CA PRO A 85 -12.87 -7.38 -2.42
C PRO A 85 -12.71 -6.28 -3.47
N THR A 86 -13.20 -5.07 -3.21
CA THR A 86 -12.98 -3.91 -4.12
C THR A 86 -11.51 -3.52 -4.20
N VAL A 87 -10.77 -3.64 -3.09
CA VAL A 87 -9.31 -3.43 -3.09
C VAL A 87 -8.64 -4.49 -3.95
N GLN A 88 -8.98 -5.77 -3.77
CA GLN A 88 -8.44 -6.86 -4.58
C GLN A 88 -8.74 -6.68 -6.07
N GLU A 89 -9.97 -6.31 -6.43
CA GLU A 89 -10.38 -6.03 -7.82
C GLU A 89 -9.56 -4.90 -8.45
N PHE A 90 -9.21 -3.87 -7.68
CA PHE A 90 -8.30 -2.83 -8.16
C PHE A 90 -6.94 -3.43 -8.57
N PHE A 91 -6.32 -4.23 -7.70
CA PHE A 91 -5.05 -4.89 -8.01
C PHE A 91 -5.18 -5.90 -9.16
N HIS A 92 -6.29 -6.64 -9.22
CA HIS A 92 -6.59 -7.53 -10.32
C HIS A 92 -6.63 -6.77 -11.66
N LYS A 93 -7.31 -5.62 -11.70
CA LYS A 93 -7.36 -4.76 -12.89
C LYS A 93 -5.97 -4.31 -13.32
N LEU A 94 -5.12 -3.89 -12.38
CA LEU A 94 -3.74 -3.46 -12.70
C LEU A 94 -2.90 -4.61 -13.29
N ILE A 95 -2.97 -5.79 -12.67
CA ILE A 95 -2.13 -6.93 -13.01
C ILE A 95 -2.63 -7.64 -14.28
N VAL A 96 -3.92 -7.94 -14.35
CA VAL A 96 -4.51 -8.80 -15.37
C VAL A 96 -5.06 -7.99 -16.54
N THR A 97 -5.84 -6.94 -16.28
CA THR A 97 -6.46 -6.16 -17.37
C THR A 97 -5.46 -5.20 -18.01
N MET A 98 -4.69 -4.47 -17.20
CA MET A 98 -3.73 -3.47 -17.68
C MET A 98 -2.36 -4.06 -17.95
N GLN A 99 -2.11 -5.33 -17.59
CA GLN A 99 -0.82 -6.01 -17.78
C GLN A 99 0.38 -5.22 -17.26
N LEU A 100 0.16 -4.44 -16.20
CA LEU A 100 1.14 -3.52 -15.62
C LEU A 100 1.74 -2.52 -16.64
N ASP A 101 0.98 -2.08 -17.62
CA ASP A 101 1.35 -0.96 -18.49
C ASP A 101 1.59 0.31 -17.65
N ASP A 102 2.72 0.99 -17.86
CA ASP A 102 3.17 2.04 -16.94
C ASP A 102 2.23 3.25 -16.93
N ASP A 103 1.70 3.65 -18.09
CA ASP A 103 0.82 4.81 -18.19
C ASP A 103 -0.57 4.50 -17.64
N LEU A 104 -1.13 3.33 -17.99
CA LEU A 104 -2.43 2.90 -17.47
C LEU A 104 -2.41 2.72 -15.95
N VAL A 105 -1.36 2.07 -15.42
CA VAL A 105 -1.19 1.87 -13.98
C VAL A 105 -1.02 3.20 -13.27
N ARG A 106 -0.14 4.09 -13.75
CA ARG A 106 0.07 5.41 -13.15
C ARG A 106 -1.25 6.17 -13.04
N ASN A 107 -1.97 6.29 -14.15
CA ASN A 107 -3.22 7.05 -14.21
C ASN A 107 -4.26 6.47 -13.24
N ALA A 108 -4.46 5.15 -13.24
CA ALA A 108 -5.43 4.51 -12.35
C ALA A 108 -5.07 4.69 -10.86
N CYS A 109 -3.78 4.64 -10.52
CA CYS A 109 -3.31 4.82 -9.15
C CYS A 109 -3.42 6.27 -8.70
N GLU A 110 -3.07 7.23 -9.55
CA GLU A 110 -3.23 8.66 -9.26
C GLU A 110 -4.70 9.04 -9.09
N GLU A 111 -5.60 8.52 -9.93
CA GLU A 111 -7.04 8.71 -9.77
C GLU A 111 -7.58 8.11 -8.47
N LEU A 112 -7.14 6.90 -8.11
CA LEU A 112 -7.48 6.29 -6.83
C LEU A 112 -6.96 7.14 -5.67
N GLY A 113 -5.70 7.58 -5.71
CA GLY A 113 -5.09 8.45 -4.72
C GLY A 113 -5.82 9.78 -4.56
N ALA A 114 -6.20 10.42 -5.66
CA ALA A 114 -6.95 11.67 -5.65
C ALA A 114 -8.31 11.53 -4.95
N ARG A 115 -9.03 10.42 -5.16
CA ARG A 115 -10.30 10.13 -4.46
C ARG A 115 -10.14 10.00 -2.95
N HIS A 116 -8.95 9.65 -2.46
CA HIS A 116 -8.73 9.54 -1.01
C HIS A 116 -8.75 10.89 -0.28
N VAL A 117 -8.61 12.01 -0.99
CA VAL A 117 -8.74 13.35 -0.40
C VAL A 117 -10.14 13.57 0.18
N ASP A 118 -11.17 12.95 -0.43
CA ASP A 118 -12.56 13.08 0.00
C ASP A 118 -12.81 12.43 1.38
N PHE A 119 -11.89 11.59 1.86
CA PHE A 119 -11.99 10.94 3.17
C PHE A 119 -11.24 11.69 4.29
N ILE A 120 -10.55 12.79 4.00
CA ILE A 120 -9.82 13.56 5.03
C ILE A 120 -10.75 14.02 6.16
N ALA A 121 -11.95 14.50 5.81
CA ALA A 121 -12.95 14.93 6.78
C ALA A 121 -13.43 13.80 7.70
N ARG A 122 -13.25 12.53 7.29
CA ARG A 122 -13.56 11.32 8.07
C ARG A 122 -12.36 10.80 8.86
N GLY A 123 -11.22 11.51 8.86
CA GLY A 123 -10.02 11.13 9.59
C GLY A 123 -8.97 10.36 8.78
N PHE A 124 -9.10 10.34 7.45
CA PHE A 124 -8.08 9.74 6.58
C PHE A 124 -6.74 10.48 6.67
N ASN A 125 -5.67 9.71 6.78
CA ASN A 125 -4.29 10.16 6.76
C ASN A 125 -3.48 9.25 5.84
N SER A 126 -2.74 9.83 4.89
CA SER A 126 -1.95 9.10 3.90
C SER A 126 -0.86 8.19 4.49
N ASN A 127 -0.46 8.39 5.75
CA ASN A 127 0.49 7.50 6.44
C ASN A 127 -0.08 6.07 6.61
N PHE A 128 -1.40 5.90 6.52
CA PHE A 128 -2.02 4.58 6.44
C PHE A 128 -1.43 3.72 5.32
N TRP A 129 -1.03 4.31 4.18
CA TRP A 129 -0.47 3.53 3.09
C TRP A 129 0.87 2.87 3.45
N ASP A 130 1.65 3.46 4.36
CA ASP A 130 2.88 2.80 4.84
C ASP A 130 2.55 1.58 5.70
N ILE A 131 1.51 1.68 6.54
CA ILE A 131 1.00 0.56 7.34
C ILE A 131 0.47 -0.55 6.43
N PHE A 132 -0.28 -0.17 5.39
CA PHE A 132 -0.79 -1.10 4.38
C PHE A 132 0.36 -1.83 3.66
N LEU A 133 1.42 -1.12 3.26
CA LEU A 133 2.59 -1.73 2.62
C LEU A 133 3.31 -2.72 3.53
N VAL A 134 3.44 -2.42 4.83
CA VAL A 134 4.01 -3.34 5.81
C VAL A 134 3.16 -4.60 5.93
N CYS A 135 1.85 -4.46 6.13
CA CYS A 135 0.94 -5.61 6.23
C CYS A 135 0.94 -6.44 4.94
N MET A 136 0.99 -5.78 3.77
CA MET A 136 1.07 -6.45 2.49
C MET A 136 2.37 -7.26 2.34
N ALA A 137 3.51 -6.69 2.74
CA ALA A 137 4.79 -7.37 2.70
C ALA A 137 4.82 -8.61 3.60
N GLU A 138 4.28 -8.51 4.81
CA GLU A 138 4.17 -9.65 5.75
C GLU A 138 3.32 -10.78 5.18
N VAL A 139 2.10 -10.47 4.68
CA VAL A 139 1.19 -11.49 4.16
C VAL A 139 1.75 -12.14 2.89
N VAL A 140 2.41 -11.36 2.02
CA VAL A 140 3.08 -11.91 0.83
C VAL A 140 4.24 -12.83 1.21
N ASP A 141 5.08 -12.43 2.16
CA ASP A 141 6.19 -13.25 2.64
C ASP A 141 5.71 -14.57 3.25
N GLU A 142 4.69 -14.51 4.12
CA GLU A 142 4.06 -15.69 4.70
C GLU A 142 3.47 -16.61 3.63
N THR A 143 2.72 -16.05 2.68
CA THR A 143 2.08 -16.82 1.60
C THR A 143 3.14 -17.50 0.73
N LEU A 144 4.16 -16.76 0.28
CA LEU A 144 5.23 -17.31 -0.57
C LEU A 144 6.08 -18.35 0.17
N THR A 145 6.33 -18.17 1.46
CA THR A 145 7.01 -19.17 2.30
C THR A 145 6.22 -20.47 2.37
N GLY A 146 4.89 -20.39 2.32
CA GLY A 146 4.01 -21.56 2.33
C GLY A 146 4.17 -22.50 1.14
N TYR A 147 4.65 -22.04 -0.02
CA TYR A 147 4.72 -22.88 -1.22
C TYR A 147 5.97 -22.74 -2.10
N ILE A 148 6.82 -21.74 -1.88
CA ILE A 148 8.12 -21.61 -2.58
C ILE A 148 9.24 -22.06 -1.65
N THR A 149 9.71 -23.29 -1.87
CA THR A 149 10.80 -23.91 -1.09
C THR A 149 12.18 -23.34 -1.43
N ASP A 150 12.40 -22.97 -2.70
CA ASP A 150 13.65 -22.34 -3.14
C ASP A 150 13.79 -20.92 -2.56
N GLU A 151 14.78 -20.73 -1.68
CA GLU A 151 14.98 -19.46 -0.97
C GLU A 151 15.36 -18.29 -1.88
N ALA A 152 16.18 -18.54 -2.90
CA ALA A 152 16.63 -17.51 -3.83
C ALA A 152 15.47 -17.02 -4.70
N LYS A 153 14.66 -17.96 -5.20
CA LYS A 153 13.44 -17.66 -5.95
C LYS A 153 12.41 -16.95 -5.08
N ARG A 154 12.23 -17.38 -3.83
CA ARG A 154 11.31 -16.74 -2.88
C ARG A 154 11.74 -15.30 -2.60
N ALA A 155 13.03 -15.06 -2.32
CA ALA A 155 13.57 -13.73 -2.09
C ALA A 155 13.39 -12.82 -3.32
N GLU A 156 13.63 -13.33 -4.53
CA GLU A 156 13.36 -12.60 -5.77
C GLU A 156 11.88 -12.23 -5.92
N MET A 157 10.97 -13.17 -5.63
CA MET A 157 9.53 -12.95 -5.72
C MET A 157 9.06 -11.89 -4.70
N ILE A 158 9.52 -11.97 -3.46
CA ILE A 158 9.24 -10.97 -2.42
C ILE A 158 9.66 -9.57 -2.87
N LEU A 159 10.88 -9.44 -3.40
CA LEU A 159 11.39 -8.16 -3.91
C LEU A 159 10.56 -7.65 -5.09
N ALA A 160 10.09 -8.54 -5.97
CA ALA A 160 9.23 -8.16 -7.09
C ALA A 160 7.88 -7.60 -6.59
N TRP A 161 7.23 -8.28 -5.64
CA TRP A 161 5.99 -7.81 -5.02
C TRP A 161 6.16 -6.51 -4.27
N GLN A 162 7.21 -6.37 -3.45
CA GLN A 162 7.51 -5.14 -2.73
C GLN A 162 7.69 -3.96 -3.70
N ARG A 163 8.44 -4.14 -4.80
CA ARG A 163 8.59 -3.09 -5.81
C ARG A 163 7.25 -2.70 -6.42
N PHE A 164 6.43 -3.69 -6.81
CA PHE A 164 5.11 -3.46 -7.37
C PHE A 164 4.22 -2.64 -6.42
N PHE A 165 4.04 -3.06 -5.17
CA PHE A 165 3.18 -2.33 -4.22
C PHE A 165 3.70 -0.94 -3.89
N ASN A 166 5.03 -0.78 -3.74
CA ASN A 166 5.63 0.53 -3.55
C ASN A 166 5.35 1.46 -4.75
N THR A 167 5.39 0.94 -5.97
CA THR A 167 5.04 1.72 -7.16
C THR A 167 3.59 2.18 -7.16
N ILE A 168 2.66 1.28 -6.80
CA ILE A 168 1.23 1.61 -6.71
C ILE A 168 1.00 2.73 -5.67
N VAL A 169 1.52 2.56 -4.45
CA VAL A 169 1.37 3.56 -3.39
C VAL A 169 2.05 4.88 -3.73
N HIS A 170 3.19 4.85 -4.42
CA HIS A 170 3.84 6.07 -4.89
C HIS A 170 2.93 6.87 -5.82
N HIS A 171 2.35 6.25 -6.85
CA HIS A 171 1.42 6.93 -7.75
C HIS A 171 0.15 7.39 -7.04
N MET A 172 -0.38 6.61 -6.10
CA MET A 172 -1.50 7.05 -5.25
C MET A 172 -1.13 8.32 -4.45
N ARG A 173 0.06 8.37 -3.86
CA ARG A 173 0.54 9.57 -3.14
C ARG A 173 0.65 10.77 -4.07
N THR A 174 1.15 10.59 -5.29
CA THR A 174 1.20 11.66 -6.30
C THR A 174 -0.18 12.23 -6.58
N GLY A 175 -1.16 11.39 -6.92
CA GLY A 175 -2.53 11.85 -7.22
C GLY A 175 -3.21 12.52 -6.02
N TYR A 176 -3.00 12.00 -4.81
CA TYR A 176 -3.50 12.60 -3.57
C TYR A 176 -2.91 13.99 -3.30
N VAL A 177 -1.58 14.13 -3.42
CA VAL A 177 -0.90 15.40 -3.20
C VAL A 177 -1.34 16.45 -4.20
N GLU A 178 -1.45 16.09 -5.48
CA GLU A 178 -1.90 17.03 -6.52
C GLU A 178 -3.35 17.47 -6.31
N ARG A 179 -4.28 16.54 -6.01
CA ARG A 179 -5.67 16.90 -5.69
C ARG A 179 -5.77 17.79 -4.46
N ARG A 180 -4.99 17.50 -3.41
CA ARG A 180 -4.96 18.32 -2.19
C ARG A 180 -4.46 19.74 -2.45
N LYS A 181 -3.39 19.90 -3.24
CA LYS A 181 -2.89 21.22 -3.68
C LYS A 181 -3.96 22.00 -4.46
N GLN A 182 -4.70 21.33 -5.35
CA GLN A 182 -5.76 21.95 -6.13
C GLN A 182 -6.91 22.46 -5.25
N GLN A 183 -7.38 21.67 -4.28
CA GLN A 183 -8.43 22.09 -3.35
C GLN A 183 -8.02 23.31 -2.51
N ILE A 184 -6.78 23.33 -2.01
CA ILE A 184 -6.25 24.49 -1.26
C ILE A 184 -6.21 25.73 -2.16
N LYS A 185 -5.65 25.62 -3.37
CA LYS A 185 -5.59 26.74 -4.33
C LYS A 185 -6.98 27.30 -4.65
N ASN A 186 -7.97 26.43 -4.83
CA ASN A 186 -9.34 26.84 -5.14
C ASN A 186 -10.04 27.48 -3.93
N GLY A 187 -9.84 26.95 -2.74
CA GLY A 187 -10.35 27.55 -1.49
C GLY A 187 -9.77 28.95 -1.24
N THR A 188 -8.47 29.14 -1.44
CA THR A 188 -7.82 30.46 -1.31
C THR A 188 -8.31 31.47 -2.35
N LYS A 189 -8.59 31.03 -3.58
CA LYS A 189 -9.18 31.90 -4.62
C LYS A 189 -10.61 32.32 -4.26
N ALA A 190 -11.44 31.39 -3.78
CA ALA A 190 -12.80 31.69 -3.36
C ALA A 190 -12.85 32.73 -2.22
N LEU A 191 -11.99 32.59 -1.20
CA LEU A 191 -11.90 33.54 -0.10
C LEU A 191 -11.45 34.95 -0.53
N ARG A 192 -10.59 35.06 -1.55
CA ARG A 192 -10.16 36.36 -2.10
C ARG A 192 -11.28 37.09 -2.84
N ASN A 193 -12.14 36.37 -3.55
CA ASN A 193 -13.24 36.95 -4.31
C ASN A 193 -14.44 37.37 -3.44
N VAL A 194 -14.52 36.90 -2.19
CA VAL A 194 -15.56 37.28 -1.22
C VAL A 194 -15.18 38.52 -0.42
N ASN A 195 -13.87 38.82 -0.32
CA ASN A 195 -13.32 39.88 0.53
C ASN A 195 -12.80 41.10 -0.27
N GLY A 196 -13.06 41.19 -1.57
CA GLY A 196 -12.68 42.30 -2.44
C GLY A 196 -13.86 42.73 -3.30
#